data_AF-F0BK82-F1
#
_entry.id   AF-F0BK82-F1
#
_cell.length_a   1.000
_cell.length_b   1.000
_cell.length_c   1.000
_cell.angle_alpha   90.00
_cell.angle_beta   90.00
_cell.angle_gamma   90.00
#
_symmetry.space_group_name_H-M   'P 1'
#
loop_
_entity.id
_entity.type
_entity.pdbx_description
1 polymer ?
#
loop_
_entity_poly.entity_id
_entity_poly.type
_entity_poly.pdbx_seq_one_letter_code
_entity_poly.pdbx_strand_id
1 'polypeptide(L)'
;MELVEMVYRLAEVFPEQERYGLTAQLRRSAVSIPSNIAEGAARRSTPDYARFLSIARGSLSELDTQVQIAARLGYSTTEDDDIVGRKSTKSSPSSPH
;
A
#
# COMPACT_ATOMS: atom_id res chain seq x y z
N MET A 1 7.86 -8.05 -7.91
CA MET A 1 7.29 -6.69 -7.81
C MET A 1 5.77 -6.73 -7.60
N GLU A 2 5.24 -7.84 -7.09
CA GLU A 2 3.79 -8.14 -7.06
C GLU A 2 2.98 -7.08 -6.30
N LEU A 3 3.47 -6.61 -5.14
CA LEU A 3 2.83 -5.56 -4.37
C LEU A 3 2.52 -4.30 -5.20
N VAL A 4 3.45 -3.88 -6.06
CA VAL A 4 3.27 -2.69 -6.90
C VAL A 4 2.14 -2.92 -7.90
N GLU A 5 2.13 -4.08 -8.57
CA GLU A 5 1.06 -4.42 -9.51
C GLU A 5 -0.31 -4.47 -8.85
N MET A 6 -0.39 -5.07 -7.66
CA MET A 6 -1.63 -5.14 -6.88
C MET A 6 -2.15 -3.74 -6.52
N VAL A 7 -1.28 -2.84 -6.02
CA VAL A 7 -1.67 -1.47 -5.68
C VAL A 7 -2.10 -0.68 -6.91
N TYR A 8 -1.46 -0.89 -8.06
CA TYR A 8 -1.87 -0.23 -9.30
C TYR A 8 -3.26 -0.69 -9.74
N ARG A 9 -3.54 -2.00 -9.69
CA ARG A 9 -4.86 -2.58 -10.00
C ARG A 9 -5.94 -2.11 -9.03
N LEU A 10 -5.65 -2.11 -7.72
CA LEU A 10 -6.54 -1.58 -6.68
C LEU A 10 -6.94 -0.13 -7.00
N ALA A 11 -5.98 0.72 -7.36
CA ALA A 11 -6.24 2.14 -7.57
C ALA A 11 -6.95 2.45 -8.90
N GLU A 12 -7.15 1.48 -9.80
CA GLU A 12 -7.91 1.68 -11.05
C GLU A 12 -9.41 1.90 -10.79
N VAL A 13 -9.95 1.36 -9.70
CA VAL A 13 -11.39 1.49 -9.37
C VAL A 13 -11.71 2.73 -8.52
N PHE A 14 -10.71 3.54 -8.17
CA PHE A 14 -10.90 4.72 -7.34
C PHE A 14 -11.59 5.85 -8.13
N PRO A 15 -12.32 6.76 -7.45
CA PRO A 15 -12.90 7.93 -8.10
C PRO A 15 -11.86 8.78 -8.83
N GLU A 16 -12.22 9.35 -9.98
CA GLU A 16 -11.29 10.14 -10.81
C GLU A 16 -10.71 11.35 -10.04
N GLN A 17 -11.47 11.91 -9.10
CA GLN A 17 -11.06 13.03 -8.25
C GLN A 17 -9.87 12.68 -7.35
N GLU A 18 -9.67 11.39 -7.03
CA GLU A 18 -8.55 10.89 -6.23
C GLU A 18 -7.29 10.59 -7.05
N ARG A 19 -7.34 10.76 -8.39
CA ARG A 19 -6.22 10.48 -9.30
C ARG A 19 -4.91 11.12 -8.85
N TYR A 20 -4.95 12.38 -8.42
CA TYR A 20 -3.80 13.12 -7.90
C TYR A 20 -3.71 13.12 -6.37
N GLY A 21 -4.76 12.64 -5.70
CA GLY A 21 -4.85 12.44 -4.26
C GLY A 21 -4.36 11.04 -3.86
N LEU A 22 -5.28 10.23 -3.31
CA LEU A 22 -4.97 8.92 -2.72
C LEU A 22 -4.35 7.95 -3.73
N THR A 23 -4.81 7.94 -4.99
CA THR A 23 -4.27 7.08 -6.05
C THR A 23 -2.78 7.35 -6.30
N ALA A 24 -2.39 8.61 -6.41
CA ALA A 24 -1.00 8.97 -6.64
C ALA A 24 -0.13 8.69 -5.42
N GLN A 25 -0.65 8.87 -4.20
CA GLN A 25 0.06 8.56 -2.97
C GLN A 25 0.31 7.06 -2.82
N LEU A 26 -0.71 6.23 -2.97
CA LEU A 26 -0.61 4.76 -2.91
C LEU A 26 0.44 4.23 -3.90
N ARG A 27 0.37 4.67 -5.16
CA ARG A 27 1.31 4.24 -6.21
C ARG A 27 2.74 4.63 -5.88
N ARG A 28 2.98 5.84 -5.35
CA ARG A 28 4.32 6.28 -4.90
C ARG A 28 4.83 5.45 -3.72
N SER A 29 4.00 5.24 -2.69
CA SER A 29 4.36 4.42 -1.53
C SER A 29 4.74 3.01 -1.96
N ALA A 30 3.94 2.38 -2.81
CA ALA A 30 4.18 1.03 -3.33
C ALA A 30 5.48 0.93 -4.13
N VAL A 31 5.75 1.87 -5.05
CA VAL A 31 7.00 1.89 -5.85
C VAL A 31 8.23 2.18 -4.99
N SER A 32 8.09 3.02 -3.95
CA SER A 32 9.18 3.40 -3.04
C SER A 32 9.74 2.19 -2.28
N ILE A 33 8.90 1.21 -1.92
CA ILE A 33 9.31 0.03 -1.13
C ILE A 33 10.41 -0.79 -1.84
N PRO A 34 10.18 -1.40 -3.03
CA PRO A 34 11.21 -2.15 -3.72
C PRO A 34 12.36 -1.28 -4.21
N SER A 35 12.11 0.01 -4.53
CA SER A 35 13.16 0.94 -4.93
C SER A 35 14.18 1.17 -3.81
N ASN A 36 13.71 1.42 -2.59
CA ASN A 36 14.59 1.58 -1.43
C ASN A 36 15.29 0.26 -1.05
N ILE A 37 14.62 -0.89 -1.16
CA ILE A 37 15.26 -2.19 -0.93
C ILE A 37 16.42 -2.40 -1.92
N ALA A 38 16.17 -2.17 -3.21
CA ALA A 38 17.19 -2.31 -4.26
C ALA A 38 18.35 -1.31 -4.08
N GLU A 39 18.04 -0.05 -3.78
CA GLU A 39 19.06 0.97 -3.52
C GLU A 39 19.92 0.62 -2.31
N GLY A 40 19.28 0.14 -1.23
CA GLY A 40 19.94 -0.33 -0.03
C GLY A 40 20.86 -1.52 -0.30
N ALA A 41 20.39 -2.51 -1.06
CA ALA A 41 21.16 -3.68 -1.44
C ALA A 41 22.39 -3.35 -2.30
N ALA A 42 22.36 -2.22 -3.02
CA ALA A 42 23.50 -1.70 -3.77
C ALA A 42 24.52 -0.93 -2.90
N ARG A 43 24.25 -0.70 -1.61
CA ARG A 43 25.18 0.00 -0.70
C ARG A 43 26.30 -0.93 -0.21
N ARG A 44 27.44 -0.32 0.16
CA ARG A 44 28.66 -1.04 0.54
C ARG A 44 28.67 -1.55 1.98
N SER A 45 27.78 -1.04 2.84
CA SER A 45 27.83 -1.28 4.27
C SER A 45 26.47 -1.75 4.81
N THR A 46 26.51 -2.62 5.82
CA THR A 46 25.31 -3.09 6.53
C THR A 46 24.51 -1.95 7.16
N PRO A 47 25.12 -0.92 7.79
CA PRO A 47 24.37 0.22 8.33
C PRO A 47 23.61 1.00 7.24
N ASP A 48 24.22 1.20 6.07
CA ASP A 48 23.55 1.86 4.95
C ASP A 48 22.37 1.03 4.44
N TYR A 49 22.56 -0.27 4.27
CA TYR A 49 21.47 -1.15 3.84
C TYR A 49 20.31 -1.11 4.84
N ALA A 50 20.61 -1.21 6.14
CA ALA A 50 19.60 -1.13 7.20
C ALA A 50 18.83 0.20 7.19
N ARG A 51 19.49 1.33 6.88
CA ARG A 51 18.83 2.63 6.73
C ARG A 51 17.79 2.59 5.60
N PHE A 52 18.14 2.03 4.44
CA PHE A 52 17.21 1.90 3.32
C PHE A 52 16.06 0.93 3.60
N LEU A 53 16.32 -0.18 4.30
CA LEU A 53 15.25 -1.07 4.78
C LEU A 53 14.28 -0.35 5.73
N SER A 54 14.80 0.53 6.60
CA SER A 54 13.96 1.36 7.46
C SER A 54 13.06 2.30 6.66
N ILE A 55 13.58 2.91 5.58
CA ILE A 55 12.80 3.77 4.68
C ILE A 55 11.73 2.94 3.95
N ALA A 56 12.09 1.78 3.40
CA ALA A 56 11.15 0.88 2.73
C ALA A 56 10.01 0.45 3.68
N ARG A 57 10.33 0.15 4.94
CA ARG A 57 9.33 -0.16 5.98
C ARG A 57 8.44 1.04 6.29
N GLY A 58 8.99 2.26 6.30
CA GLY A 58 8.20 3.50 6.41
C GLY A 58 7.17 3.63 5.29
N SER A 59 7.60 3.46 4.03
CA SER A 59 6.69 3.48 2.87
C SER A 59 5.63 2.35 2.93
N LEU A 60 5.97 1.18 3.45
CA LEU A 60 5.00 0.09 3.67
C LEU A 60 3.94 0.48 4.71
N SER A 61 4.33 1.11 5.81
CA SER A 61 3.40 1.57 6.85
C SER A 61 2.47 2.67 6.34
N GLU A 62 2.99 3.57 5.50
CA GLU A 62 2.19 4.60 4.84
C GLU A 62 1.18 3.99 3.86
N LEU A 63 1.64 3.05 3.02
CA LEU A 63 0.79 2.28 2.10
C LEU A 63 -0.37 1.57 2.84
N ASP A 64 -0.06 0.87 3.93
CA ASP A 64 -1.07 0.18 4.76
C ASP A 64 -2.13 1.14 5.32
N THR A 65 -1.71 2.35 5.73
CA THR A 65 -2.63 3.38 6.22
C THR A 65 -3.53 3.90 5.09
N GLN A 66 -2.96 4.14 3.91
CA GLN A 66 -3.68 4.64 2.74
C GLN A 66 -4.70 3.61 2.21
N VAL A 67 -4.36 2.33 2.21
CA VAL A 67 -5.30 1.24 1.85
C VAL A 67 -6.49 1.21 2.83
N GLN A 68 -6.23 1.32 4.14
CA GLN A 68 -7.30 1.39 5.13
C GLN A 68 -8.20 2.62 4.96
N ILE A 69 -7.64 3.76 4.56
CA ILE A 69 -8.43 4.96 4.25
C ILE A 69 -9.31 4.73 3.03
N ALA A 70 -8.77 4.16 1.95
CA ALA A 70 -9.54 3.83 0.75
C ALA A 70 -10.73 2.91 1.05
N ALA A 71 -10.50 1.85 1.84
CA ALA A 71 -11.56 0.93 2.27
C ALA A 71 -12.64 1.64 3.09
N ARG A 72 -12.26 2.51 4.04
CA ARG A 72 -13.21 3.29 4.87
C ARG A 72 -14.02 4.29 4.05
N LEU A 73 -13.48 4.78 2.94
CA LEU A 73 -14.16 5.66 2.01
C LEU A 73 -14.98 4.89 0.96
N GLY A 74 -14.91 3.55 0.96
CA GLY A 74 -15.62 2.69 0.02
C GLY A 74 -15.06 2.71 -1.40
N TYR A 75 -13.77 3.01 -1.57
CA TYR A 75 -13.12 3.05 -2.90
C TYR A 75 -12.63 1.67 -3.37
N SER A 76 -12.51 0.71 -2.46
CA SER A 76 -12.12 -0.68 -2.74
C SER A 76 -13.10 -1.66 -2.09
N THR A 77 -13.15 -2.89 -2.62
CA THR A 77 -13.92 -3.98 -2.00
C THR A 77 -13.08 -4.75 -1.00
N THR A 78 -13.72 -5.41 -0.03
CA THR A 78 -13.02 -6.17 1.02
C THR A 78 -12.24 -7.40 0.52
N GLU A 79 -12.48 -7.84 -0.73
CA GLU A 79 -11.70 -8.88 -1.40
C GLU A 79 -10.38 -8.31 -1.95
N ASP A 80 -10.33 -7.02 -2.28
CA ASP A 80 -9.15 -6.34 -2.78
C ASP A 80 -8.23 -5.80 -1.67
N ASP A 81 -8.68 -5.80 -0.41
CA ASP A 81 -7.99 -5.13 0.72
C ASP A 81 -6.84 -5.95 1.34
N ASP A 82 -6.70 -7.24 1.04
CA ASP A 82 -5.68 -8.13 1.64
C ASP A 82 -4.27 -7.98 1.01
N ILE A 83 -3.97 -6.80 0.46
CA ILE A 83 -2.72 -6.51 -0.27
C ILE A 83 -1.50 -6.49 0.66
N VAL A 84 -1.71 -6.12 1.93
CA VAL A 84 -0.65 -5.99 2.94
C VAL A 84 -0.63 -7.19 3.92
N GLY A 85 -1.32 -8.28 3.57
CA GLY A 85 -1.34 -9.52 4.37
C GLY A 85 -2.18 -9.43 5.65
N ARG A 86 -3.18 -8.54 5.67
CA ARG A 86 -4.18 -8.49 6.73
C ARG A 86 -5.35 -9.39 6.36
N LYS A 87 -5.36 -10.62 6.88
CA LYS A 87 -6.52 -11.52 6.82
C LYS A 87 -7.79 -10.73 7.08
N SER A 88 -8.64 -10.59 6.06
CA SER A 88 -9.90 -9.88 6.16
C SER A 88 -10.74 -10.49 7.29
N THR A 89 -10.83 -9.81 8.43
CA THR A 89 -11.84 -10.12 9.42
C THR A 89 -13.17 -9.74 8.78
N LYS A 90 -13.90 -10.73 8.25
CA LYS A 90 -15.26 -10.56 7.74
C LYS A 90 -16.06 -9.77 8.78
N SER A 91 -16.30 -8.48 8.52
CA SER A 91 -17.33 -7.74 9.23
C SER A 91 -18.66 -8.34 8.75
N SER A 92 -19.29 -9.10 9.64
CA SER A 92 -20.66 -9.58 9.44
C SER A 92 -21.55 -8.42 9.01
N PRO A 93 -22.45 -8.59 8.03
CA PRO A 93 -23.36 -7.52 7.64
C PRO A 93 -24.22 -7.18 8.85
N SER A 94 -24.14 -5.92 9.29
CA SER A 94 -25.05 -5.36 10.28
C SER A 94 -26.47 -5.45 9.71
N SER A 95 -27.29 -6.30 10.33
CA SER A 95 -28.71 -6.42 10.03
C SER A 95 -29.39 -5.05 10.10
N PRO A 96 -30.25 -4.68 9.13
CA PRO A 96 -31.06 -3.49 9.25
C PRO A 96 -32.19 -3.76 10.27
N HIS A 97 -32.25 -2.95 11.32
CA HIS A 97 -33.46 -2.73 12.11
C HIS A 97 -34.12 -1.44 11.66
#